data_AF-A0A1I0QF61-F1
#
_entry.id   AF-A0A1I0QF61-F1
#
_cell.length_a   1.000
_cell.length_b   1.000
_cell.length_c   1.000
_cell.angle_alpha   90.00
_cell.angle_beta   90.00
_cell.angle_gamma   90.00
#
_symmetry.space_group_name_H-M   'P 1'
#
loop_
_entity.id
_entity.type
_entity.pdbx_description
1 polymer ?
#
loop_
_entity_poly.entity_id
_entity_poly.type
_entity_poly.pdbx_seq_one_letter_code
_entity_poly.pdbx_strand_id
1 'polypeptide(L)'
;MPSEHQYEFHVIERQSFEDLAVANQFIEEKYFNAEPFWIYSYKHKSLFAEVDKILKKRRSWDQQRDLYGDQESSCLEVCFDDDNYIDSVKLRIDFGVSYVEVLFELLWLFRTKDLVIIDENLRRQPLNFEIIDRVIQSSKRWEKYFWGEVKE
;
A
#
# COMPACT_ATOMS: atom_id res chain seq x y z
N MET A 1 -12.94 -4.39 2.28
CA MET A 1 -11.98 -5.50 2.40
C MET A 1 -11.49 -5.85 1.02
N PRO A 2 -10.20 -6.15 0.82
CA PRO A 2 -9.68 -6.59 -0.48
C PRO A 2 -10.40 -7.86 -0.96
N SER A 3 -10.45 -8.07 -2.27
CA SER A 3 -10.95 -9.32 -2.82
C SER A 3 -10.07 -10.51 -2.38
N GLU A 4 -10.57 -11.74 -2.48
CA GLU A 4 -9.85 -12.93 -2.02
C GLU A 4 -8.48 -13.13 -2.70
N HIS A 5 -8.31 -12.54 -3.88
CA HIS A 5 -7.11 -12.58 -4.71
C HIS A 5 -6.18 -11.36 -4.55
N GLN A 6 -6.40 -10.51 -3.54
CA GLN A 6 -5.62 -9.30 -3.32
C GLN A 6 -4.89 -9.28 -1.98
N TYR A 7 -3.64 -8.83 -1.98
CA TYR A 7 -2.87 -8.52 -0.77
C TYR A 7 -2.73 -7.00 -0.60
N GLU A 8 -2.91 -6.49 0.62
CA GLU A 8 -2.87 -5.04 0.92
C GLU A 8 -1.60 -4.69 1.70
N PHE A 9 -0.95 -3.61 1.28
CA PHE A 9 0.13 -2.94 2.00
C PHE A 9 -0.27 -1.49 2.26
N HIS A 10 0.15 -0.96 3.41
CA HIS A 10 0.17 0.49 3.62
C HIS A 10 1.49 1.04 3.09
N VAL A 11 1.43 2.16 2.37
CA VAL A 11 2.60 2.93 1.99
C VAL A 11 2.66 4.15 2.90
N ILE A 12 3.83 4.47 3.44
CA ILE A 12 4.05 5.61 4.33
C ILE A 12 5.41 6.26 4.04
N GLU A 13 5.58 7.49 4.48
CA GLU A 13 6.82 8.24 4.39
C GLU A 13 7.86 7.71 5.40
N ARG A 14 9.12 7.53 4.97
CA ARG A 14 10.14 6.89 5.80
C ARG A 14 10.48 7.69 7.05
N GLN A 15 10.72 8.99 6.93
CA GLN A 15 11.16 9.83 8.03
C GLN A 15 10.09 9.89 9.11
N SER A 16 8.83 10.09 8.72
CA SER A 16 7.69 10.01 9.64
C SER A 16 7.60 8.65 10.33
N PHE A 17 7.86 7.56 9.59
CA PHE A 17 7.91 6.23 10.19
C PHE A 17 9.02 6.13 11.23
N GLU A 18 10.23 6.58 10.93
CA GLU A 18 11.37 6.52 11.85
C GLU A 18 11.16 7.39 13.09
N ASP A 19 10.52 8.56 12.96
CA ASP A 19 10.23 9.46 14.06
C ASP A 19 9.11 8.93 14.98
N LEU A 20 8.05 8.36 14.39
CA LEU A 20 6.87 7.88 15.14
C LEU A 20 7.02 6.43 15.64
N ALA A 21 7.82 5.59 14.97
CA ALA A 21 8.07 4.22 15.41
C ALA A 21 8.77 4.17 16.77
N VAL A 22 9.60 5.17 17.09
CA VAL A 22 10.23 5.31 18.42
C VAL A 22 9.20 5.54 19.52
N ALA A 23 8.04 6.13 19.19
CA ALA A 23 7.00 6.52 20.14
C ALA A 23 5.86 5.49 20.31
N ASN A 24 5.88 4.36 19.60
CA ASN A 24 4.79 3.35 19.61
C ASN A 24 3.39 3.89 19.26
N GLN A 25 3.28 4.99 18.52
CA GLN A 25 2.01 5.69 18.25
C GLN A 25 1.18 5.08 17.09
N PHE A 26 1.42 3.83 16.70
CA PHE A 26 0.96 3.26 15.44
C PHE A 26 -0.14 2.19 15.55
N ILE A 27 -0.63 1.90 16.76
CA ILE A 27 -1.73 0.96 17.01
C ILE A 27 -2.83 1.68 17.78
N GLU A 28 -3.90 2.02 17.09
CA GLU A 28 -5.14 2.43 17.73
C GLU A 28 -6.07 1.21 17.77
N GLU A 29 -6.36 0.71 18.98
CA GLU A 29 -7.36 -0.35 19.20
C GLU A 29 -7.22 -1.61 18.32
N LYS A 30 -5.98 -2.00 17.97
CA LYS A 30 -5.59 -3.15 17.10
C LYS A 30 -5.61 -2.88 15.58
N TYR A 31 -5.88 -1.65 15.15
CA TYR A 31 -5.84 -1.26 13.74
C TYR A 31 -4.68 -0.31 13.45
N PHE A 32 -4.14 -0.38 12.24
CA PHE A 32 -3.10 0.53 11.76
C PHE A 32 -3.73 1.87 11.38
N ASN A 33 -3.37 2.92 12.11
CA ASN A 33 -3.71 4.28 11.71
C ASN A 33 -2.53 4.88 10.92
N ALA A 34 -2.72 5.03 9.61
CA ALA A 34 -1.70 5.58 8.71
C ALA A 34 -1.64 7.12 8.74
N GLU A 35 -2.69 7.77 9.23
CA GLU A 35 -2.90 9.22 9.17
C GLU A 35 -1.79 10.02 9.87
N PRO A 36 -1.33 9.65 11.09
CA PRO A 36 -0.26 10.39 11.74
C PRO A 36 0.99 10.50 10.87
N PHE A 37 1.41 9.40 10.23
CA PHE A 37 2.62 9.40 9.40
C PHE A 37 2.55 10.42 8.27
N TRP A 38 1.37 10.62 7.71
CA TRP A 38 1.19 11.54 6.60
C TRP A 38 0.98 12.99 7.05
N ILE A 39 0.21 13.22 8.12
CA ILE A 39 0.04 14.55 8.74
C ILE A 39 1.40 15.16 9.10
N TYR A 40 2.28 14.38 9.76
CA TYR A 40 3.61 14.87 10.13
C TYR A 40 4.50 15.14 8.92
N SER A 41 4.35 14.37 7.84
CA SER A 41 5.17 14.49 6.63
C SER A 41 4.76 15.67 5.74
N TYR A 42 3.51 16.14 5.88
CA TYR A 42 2.90 17.21 5.09
C TYR A 42 3.09 17.03 3.57
N LYS A 43 3.06 15.77 3.09
CA LYS A 43 3.28 15.46 1.67
C LYS A 43 1.99 15.68 0.89
N HIS A 44 2.12 16.37 -0.23
CA HIS A 44 1.03 16.61 -1.17
C HIS A 44 0.80 15.37 -2.08
N LYS A 45 -0.45 15.10 -2.47
CA LYS A 45 -0.85 13.93 -3.29
C LYS A 45 -0.09 13.77 -4.61
N SER A 46 0.41 14.89 -5.15
CA SER A 46 1.22 14.90 -6.39
C SER A 46 2.49 14.06 -6.30
N LEU A 47 2.92 13.68 -5.09
CA LEU A 47 3.99 12.70 -4.86
C LEU A 47 3.78 11.42 -5.68
N PHE A 48 2.52 10.99 -5.87
CA PHE A 48 2.15 9.78 -6.59
C PHE A 48 1.71 10.02 -8.04
N ALA A 49 1.86 11.23 -8.59
CA ALA A 49 1.46 11.53 -9.96
C ALA A 49 2.13 10.61 -11.00
N GLU A 50 3.36 10.19 -10.74
CA GLU A 50 4.13 9.31 -11.63
C GLU A 50 3.62 7.87 -11.67
N VAL A 51 2.78 7.47 -10.70
CA VAL A 51 2.15 6.13 -10.69
C VAL A 51 1.28 5.93 -11.93
N ASP A 52 0.75 7.00 -12.55
CA ASP A 52 -0.03 6.91 -13.80
C ASP A 52 0.73 6.27 -14.97
N LYS A 53 2.07 6.27 -14.92
CA LYS A 53 2.93 5.59 -15.90
C LYS A 53 2.90 4.07 -15.74
N ILE A 54 2.65 3.58 -14.54
CA ILE A 54 2.67 2.15 -14.13
C ILE A 54 1.23 1.61 -14.07
N LEU A 55 0.39 2.27 -13.28
CA LEU A 55 -1.02 1.98 -13.08
C LEU A 55 -1.83 3.21 -13.49
N LYS A 56 -2.62 3.09 -14.55
CA LYS A 56 -3.39 4.23 -15.08
C LYS A 56 -4.34 4.79 -14.03
N LYS A 57 -4.29 6.11 -13.86
CA LYS A 57 -5.20 6.85 -12.98
C LYS A 57 -6.61 6.74 -13.54
N ARG A 58 -7.54 6.29 -12.70
CA ARG A 58 -8.96 6.24 -13.00
C ARG A 58 -9.69 7.42 -12.37
N ARG A 59 -10.83 7.77 -12.96
CA ARG A 59 -11.74 8.73 -12.34
C ARG A 59 -12.29 8.12 -11.05
N SER A 60 -11.92 8.71 -9.93
CA SER A 60 -12.61 8.48 -8.66
C SER A 60 -13.87 9.33 -8.62
N TRP A 61 -14.97 8.76 -8.13
CA TRP A 61 -16.19 9.51 -7.79
C TRP A 61 -16.00 10.38 -6.54
N ASP A 62 -14.99 10.03 -5.74
CA ASP A 62 -14.62 10.72 -4.52
C ASP A 62 -13.54 11.76 -4.84
N GLN A 63 -13.81 13.02 -4.51
CA GLN A 63 -12.93 14.16 -4.80
C GLN A 63 -11.65 14.14 -3.98
N GLN A 64 -11.65 13.42 -2.86
CA GLN A 64 -10.54 13.31 -1.89
C GLN A 64 -9.74 12.01 -2.06
N ARG A 65 -9.87 11.37 -3.23
CA ARG A 65 -9.20 10.10 -3.51
C ARG A 65 -8.73 10.00 -4.95
N ASP A 66 -7.45 9.68 -5.11
CA ASP A 66 -6.84 9.30 -6.38
C ASP A 66 -6.69 7.78 -6.42
N LEU A 67 -7.27 7.15 -7.45
CA LEU A 67 -7.16 5.72 -7.69
C LEU A 67 -6.31 5.48 -8.94
N TYR A 68 -5.21 4.76 -8.78
CA TYR A 68 -4.36 4.27 -9.87
C TYR A 68 -4.56 2.76 -10.02
N GLY A 69 -4.90 2.28 -11.21
CA GLY A 69 -5.25 0.88 -11.45
C GLY A 69 -6.75 0.61 -11.30
N ASP A 70 -7.11 -0.56 -10.78
CA ASP A 70 -8.50 -0.99 -10.64
C ASP A 70 -8.74 -1.62 -9.27
N GLN A 71 -9.86 -1.29 -8.60
CA GLN A 71 -10.17 -1.86 -7.28
C GLN A 71 -10.41 -3.37 -7.34
N GLU A 72 -10.78 -3.91 -8.51
CA GLU A 72 -10.94 -5.35 -8.72
C GLU A 72 -9.63 -6.06 -9.07
N SER A 73 -8.54 -5.31 -9.27
CA SER A 73 -7.19 -5.82 -9.56
C SER A 73 -6.12 -5.06 -8.76
N SER A 74 -4.87 -5.01 -9.25
CA SER A 74 -3.81 -4.24 -8.60
C SER A 74 -4.11 -2.75 -8.68
N CYS A 75 -4.04 -2.06 -7.54
CA CYS A 75 -4.26 -0.62 -7.47
C CYS A 75 -3.48 0.07 -6.36
N LEU A 76 -3.21 1.35 -6.57
CA LEU A 76 -2.76 2.27 -5.53
C LEU A 76 -3.87 3.29 -5.24
N GLU A 77 -4.28 3.37 -3.99
CA GLU A 77 -5.28 4.32 -3.51
C GLU A 77 -4.59 5.37 -2.66
N VAL A 78 -4.76 6.64 -3.00
CA VAL A 78 -4.21 7.79 -2.29
C VAL A 78 -5.37 8.65 -1.83
N CYS A 79 -5.60 8.70 -0.51
CA CYS A 79 -6.59 9.58 0.11
C CYS A 79 -5.90 10.84 0.64
N PHE A 80 -6.59 11.96 0.57
CA PHE A 80 -6.05 13.27 0.91
C PHE A 80 -7.15 14.24 1.37
N ASP A 81 -6.76 15.26 2.12
CA ASP A 81 -7.64 16.32 2.60
C ASP A 81 -8.05 17.33 1.50
N ASP A 82 -8.86 18.33 1.86
CA ASP A 82 -9.30 19.38 0.93
C ASP A 82 -8.16 20.23 0.36
N ASP A 83 -7.03 20.31 1.06
CA ASP A 83 -5.82 21.00 0.62
C ASP A 83 -4.85 20.08 -0.16
N ASN A 84 -5.26 18.83 -0.41
CA ASN A 84 -4.54 17.79 -1.14
C ASN A 84 -3.29 17.24 -0.43
N TYR A 85 -3.20 17.38 0.89
CA TYR A 85 -2.22 16.66 1.71
C TYR A 85 -2.69 15.24 1.96
N ILE A 86 -1.76 14.30 1.89
CA ILE A 86 -2.07 12.88 2.00
C ILE A 86 -2.51 12.54 3.43
N ASP A 87 -3.52 11.69 3.55
CA ASP A 87 -3.95 11.10 4.83
C ASP A 87 -3.65 9.60 4.86
N SER A 88 -3.75 8.92 3.72
CA SER A 88 -3.39 7.51 3.64
C SER A 88 -3.08 7.06 2.22
N VAL A 89 -2.24 6.02 2.13
CA VAL A 89 -1.90 5.37 0.86
C VAL A 89 -1.94 3.86 1.04
N LYS A 90 -2.70 3.19 0.18
CA LYS A 90 -2.86 1.73 0.18
C LYS A 90 -2.48 1.17 -1.17
N LEU A 91 -1.59 0.19 -1.16
CA LEU A 91 -1.27 -0.63 -2.33
C LEU A 91 -1.99 -1.97 -2.19
N ARG A 92 -2.80 -2.32 -3.18
CA ARG A 92 -3.34 -3.67 -3.34
C ARG A 92 -2.68 -4.33 -4.53
N ILE A 93 -2.14 -5.52 -4.33
CA ILE A 93 -1.58 -6.37 -5.38
C ILE A 93 -2.53 -7.54 -5.61
N ASP A 94 -3.02 -7.64 -6.84
CA ASP A 94 -3.78 -8.79 -7.33
C ASP A 94 -2.81 -9.89 -7.73
N PHE A 95 -2.83 -10.98 -6.95
CA PHE A 95 -1.99 -12.14 -7.16
C PHE A 95 -2.66 -13.25 -7.98
N GLY A 96 -3.92 -13.06 -8.40
CA GLY A 96 -4.61 -13.95 -9.34
C GLY A 96 -4.16 -13.75 -10.80
N VAL A 97 -3.43 -12.66 -11.07
CA VAL A 97 -2.82 -12.34 -12.37
C VAL A 97 -1.33 -12.06 -12.21
N SER A 98 -0.59 -11.93 -13.32
CA SER A 98 0.83 -11.57 -13.26
C SER A 98 1.02 -10.14 -12.74
N TYR A 99 1.63 -10.00 -11.56
CA TYR A 99 1.90 -8.71 -10.90
C TYR A 99 3.39 -8.33 -10.88
N VAL A 100 4.27 -9.15 -11.47
CA VAL A 100 5.73 -9.02 -11.33
C VAL A 100 6.23 -7.64 -11.78
N GLU A 101 5.86 -7.22 -12.99
CA GLU A 101 6.33 -5.97 -13.58
C GLU A 101 5.79 -4.75 -12.81
N VAL A 102 4.48 -4.75 -12.52
CA VAL A 102 3.81 -3.70 -11.73
C VAL A 102 4.47 -3.56 -10.35
N LEU A 103 4.68 -4.68 -9.66
CA LEU A 103 5.28 -4.66 -8.33
C LEU A 103 6.71 -4.15 -8.39
N PHE A 104 7.51 -4.59 -9.38
CA PHE A 104 8.88 -4.14 -9.53
C PHE A 104 8.97 -2.62 -9.75
N GLU A 105 8.15 -2.07 -10.65
CA GLU A 105 8.13 -0.63 -10.94
C GLU A 105 7.64 0.19 -9.75
N LEU A 106 6.63 -0.28 -9.02
CA LEU A 106 6.14 0.39 -7.81
C LEU A 106 7.19 0.40 -6.69
N LEU A 107 7.87 -0.72 -6.44
CA LEU A 107 8.94 -0.80 -5.44
C LEU A 107 10.11 0.13 -5.79
N TRP A 108 10.44 0.23 -7.07
CA TRP A 108 11.42 1.21 -7.55
C TRP A 108 10.97 2.64 -7.27
N LEU A 109 9.73 2.99 -7.63
CA LEU A 109 9.18 4.32 -7.38
C LEU A 109 9.21 4.64 -5.87
N PHE A 110 8.74 3.74 -5.02
CA PHE A 110 8.73 3.94 -3.56
C PHE A 110 10.13 4.18 -3.01
N ARG A 111 11.14 3.46 -3.51
CA ARG A 111 12.54 3.68 -3.11
C ARG A 111 13.01 5.09 -3.49
N THR A 112 12.69 5.55 -4.70
CA THR A 112 13.11 6.89 -5.17
C THR A 112 12.38 8.04 -4.48
N LYS A 113 11.19 7.80 -3.93
CA LYS A 113 10.39 8.78 -3.17
C LYS A 113 10.58 8.70 -1.65
N ASP A 114 11.56 7.90 -1.20
CA ASP A 114 11.85 7.62 0.20
C ASP A 114 10.64 7.14 1.02
N LEU A 115 9.88 6.23 0.44
CA LEU A 115 8.72 5.60 1.05
C LEU A 115 9.09 4.23 1.63
N VAL A 116 8.25 3.74 2.54
CA VAL A 116 8.31 2.37 3.06
C VAL A 116 6.94 1.72 2.94
N ILE A 117 6.91 0.39 2.96
CA ILE A 117 5.67 -0.39 2.96
C ILE A 117 5.54 -1.19 4.24
N ILE A 118 4.32 -1.22 4.76
CA ILE A 118 3.91 -1.95 5.95
C ILE A 118 2.92 -3.04 5.51
N ASP A 119 3.16 -4.27 5.94
CA ASP A 119 2.29 -5.40 5.62
C ASP A 119 1.07 -5.50 6.56
N GLU A 120 0.19 -6.48 6.33
CA GLU A 120 -1.01 -6.71 7.16
C GLU A 120 -0.68 -7.08 8.63
N ASN A 121 0.55 -7.49 8.91
CA ASN A 121 1.06 -7.81 10.24
C ASN A 121 1.75 -6.61 10.90
N LEU A 122 1.61 -5.41 10.33
CA LEU A 122 2.18 -4.16 10.81
C LEU A 122 3.71 -4.16 10.80
N ARG A 123 4.32 -4.94 9.91
CA ARG A 123 5.78 -5.02 9.78
C ARG A 123 6.24 -4.24 8.57
N ARG A 124 7.26 -3.40 8.79
CA ARG A 124 8.00 -2.78 7.69
C ARG A 124 8.68 -3.88 6.88
N GLN A 125 8.44 -3.87 5.58
CA GLN A 125 9.10 -4.77 4.65
C GLN A 125 10.18 -4.04 3.84
N PRO A 126 11.34 -4.68 3.61
CA PRO A 126 12.30 -4.19 2.62
C PRO A 126 11.66 -4.06 1.24
N LEU A 127 11.94 -2.97 0.52
CA LEU A 127 11.48 -2.75 -0.86
C LEU A 127 12.22 -3.65 -1.86
N ASN A 128 12.19 -4.96 -1.66
CA ASN A 128 12.83 -5.97 -2.49
C ASN A 128 11.75 -6.92 -3.02
N PHE A 129 11.72 -7.13 -4.33
CA PHE A 129 10.71 -7.94 -4.99
C PHE A 129 10.56 -9.33 -4.36
N GLU A 130 11.66 -10.08 -4.19
CA GLU A 130 11.64 -11.45 -3.68
C GLU A 130 11.07 -11.54 -2.25
N ILE A 131 11.34 -10.51 -1.44
CA ILE A 131 10.82 -10.45 -0.07
C ILE A 131 9.31 -10.16 -0.08
N ILE A 132 8.88 -9.17 -0.88
CA ILE A 132 7.47 -8.81 -0.97
C ILE A 132 6.63 -9.92 -1.60
N ASP A 133 7.16 -10.54 -2.64
CA ASP A 133 6.57 -11.71 -3.29
C ASP A 133 6.37 -12.85 -2.28
N ARG A 134 7.39 -13.15 -1.47
CA ARG A 134 7.26 -14.15 -0.40
C ARG A 134 6.22 -13.76 0.66
N VAL A 135 6.13 -12.48 1.04
CA VAL A 135 5.11 -11.99 1.98
C VAL A 135 3.71 -12.27 1.42
N ILE A 136 3.46 -11.90 0.16
CA ILE A 136 2.18 -12.16 -0.52
C ILE A 136 1.88 -13.67 -0.55
N GLN A 137 2.84 -14.50 -0.97
CA GLN A 137 2.67 -15.95 -1.09
C GLN A 137 2.48 -16.67 0.25
N SER A 138 3.00 -16.09 1.33
CA SER A 138 2.83 -16.63 2.69
C SER A 138 1.55 -16.18 3.39
N SER A 139 0.74 -15.34 2.73
CA SER A 139 -0.48 -14.80 3.32
C SER A 139 -1.61 -15.84 3.37
N LYS A 140 -2.49 -15.70 4.37
CA LYS A 140 -3.71 -16.54 4.48
C LYS A 140 -4.59 -16.45 3.23
N ARG A 141 -4.58 -15.29 2.55
CA ARG A 141 -5.35 -15.08 1.32
C ARG A 141 -4.80 -15.87 0.14
N TRP A 142 -3.48 -15.87 -0.02
CA TRP A 142 -2.83 -16.70 -1.05
C TRP A 142 -3.14 -18.18 -0.82
N GLU A 143 -3.00 -18.64 0.42
CA GLU A 143 -3.31 -20.02 0.79
C GLU A 143 -4.75 -20.39 0.45
N LYS A 144 -5.71 -19.55 0.88
CA LYS A 144 -7.13 -19.75 0.60
C LYS A 144 -7.43 -19.80 -0.91
N TYR A 145 -6.80 -18.92 -1.69
CA TYR A 145 -7.06 -18.81 -3.13
C TYR A 145 -6.54 -20.01 -3.93
N PHE A 146 -5.31 -20.47 -3.65
CA PHE A 146 -4.68 -21.55 -4.44
C PHE A 146 -4.94 -22.96 -3.89
N TRP A 147 -5.17 -23.10 -2.58
CA TRP A 147 -5.31 -24.40 -1.93
C TRP A 147 -6.71 -24.67 -1.36
N GLY A 148 -7.60 -23.66 -1.35
CA GLY A 148 -8.90 -23.72 -0.67
C GLY A 148 -8.77 -23.49 0.85
N GLU A 149 -9.87 -23.60 1.59
CA GLU A 149 -9.78 -23.57 3.07
C GLU A 149 -8.98 -24.78 3.56
N VAL A 150 -7.74 -24.55 3.97
CA VAL A 150 -7.01 -25.49 4.81
C VAL A 150 -7.65 -25.39 6.19
N LYS A 151 -8.44 -26.41 6.55
CA LYS A 151 -9.04 -26.53 7.88
C LYS A 151 -7.92 -26.51 8.92
N GLU A 152 -7.98 -25.55 9.84
CA GLU A 152 -7.21 -25.56 11.10
C GLU A 152 -7.52 -26.81 11.93
#